data_AF-A9EB40-F1
#
_entry.id   AF-A9EB40-F1
#
_cell.length_a   1.000
_cell.length_b   1.000
_cell.length_c   1.000
_cell.angle_alpha   90.00
_cell.angle_beta   90.00
_cell.angle_gamma   90.00
#
_symmetry.space_group_name_H-M   'P 1'
#
loop_
_entity.id
_entity.type
_entity.pdbx_description
1 polymer ?
#
loop_
_entity_poly.entity_id
_entity_poly.type
_entity_poly.pdbx_seq_one_letter_code
_entity_poly.pdbx_strand_id
1 'polypeptide(L)'
;MKEYALLKKLKNVGLDDFQFCSISFEAINVDWWHNGRDFHFFLMIKENENGHYELSITFYDVFDDDIPGEDVFKMKFSEETLHDLVYVNKKLCKSLLPNENFKLSDKKNLRITDDYAVAIKLLDKILSLVRGRKIINKSDSKPLPEDPIYAEVKQVLRGELIVDSLKQQLIDWISNRFQIQVLHIMYDTIHDGELYRIMVIVKTRDEFESMYNSSGINYNSEYQQEIADAYEKIYGENSVMHLGLYRRLFIAYSNFHDLHGWSNNKRMTSEEAKEVKEEFSDLSIWQILRYSGAIFICPFTQKQVEEVEPIRKEELRKRLYKIEKKYDEFDELTEENFSINFISKQTIDEDYNGEFMNLFR
;
A
#
# COMPACT_ATOMS: atom_id res chain seq x y z
N MET A 1 -16.57 -9.25 6.25
CA MET A 1 -17.75 -9.33 7.16
C MET A 1 -17.52 -8.73 8.56
N LYS A 2 -16.41 -8.99 9.26
CA LYS A 2 -16.17 -8.41 10.61
C LYS A 2 -15.80 -6.92 10.61
N GLU A 3 -15.09 -6.42 9.58
CA GLU A 3 -14.81 -4.99 9.37
C GLU A 3 -16.09 -4.20 9.08
N TYR A 4 -16.95 -4.72 8.21
CA TYR A 4 -18.25 -4.12 7.91
C TYR A 4 -19.17 -4.07 9.15
N ALA A 5 -19.11 -5.09 10.02
CA ALA A 5 -19.82 -5.10 11.30
C ALA A 5 -19.23 -4.12 12.33
N LEU A 6 -17.91 -3.85 12.27
CA LEU A 6 -17.25 -2.84 13.09
C LEU A 6 -17.60 -1.42 12.61
N LEU A 7 -17.54 -1.17 11.30
CA LEU A 7 -17.96 0.09 10.67
C LEU A 7 -19.43 0.41 10.95
N LYS A 8 -20.33 -0.59 10.83
CA LYS A 8 -21.75 -0.42 11.16
C LYS A 8 -22.00 -0.15 12.64
N LYS A 9 -21.14 -0.68 13.54
CA LYS A 9 -21.18 -0.36 14.98
C LYS A 9 -20.60 1.02 15.29
N LEU A 10 -19.57 1.47 14.57
CA LEU A 10 -18.98 2.80 14.75
C LEU A 10 -19.95 3.91 14.30
N LYS A 11 -20.68 3.71 13.18
CA LYS A 11 -21.74 4.62 12.73
C LYS A 11 -22.89 4.77 13.74
N ASN A 12 -23.27 3.69 14.44
CA ASN A 12 -24.37 3.72 15.40
C ASN A 12 -24.05 4.38 16.76
N VAL A 13 -22.85 4.95 16.95
CA VAL A 13 -22.36 5.45 18.26
C VAL A 13 -22.22 6.99 18.26
N GLY A 14 -22.77 7.68 17.27
CA GLY A 14 -22.82 9.15 17.20
C GLY A 14 -21.52 9.78 16.69
N LEU A 15 -20.89 9.13 15.71
CA LEU A 15 -19.70 9.61 15.00
C LEU A 15 -20.02 9.96 13.55
N ASP A 16 -21.21 10.54 13.32
CA ASP A 16 -21.74 10.79 11.98
C ASP A 16 -20.87 11.79 11.17
N ASP A 17 -20.04 12.58 11.86
CA ASP A 17 -19.11 13.55 11.28
C ASP A 17 -17.76 12.93 10.84
N PHE A 18 -17.52 11.63 11.06
CA PHE A 18 -16.24 10.95 10.75
C PHE A 18 -16.38 9.99 9.58
N GLN A 19 -15.48 10.12 8.59
CA GLN A 19 -15.37 9.20 7.48
C GLN A 19 -14.14 8.30 7.67
N PHE A 20 -14.39 7.02 7.92
CA PHE A 20 -13.33 6.02 8.06
C PHE A 20 -12.93 5.52 6.67
N CYS A 21 -11.74 5.92 6.21
CA CYS A 21 -11.27 5.61 4.86
C CYS A 21 -10.61 4.24 4.76
N SER A 22 -9.90 3.81 5.79
CA SER A 22 -9.40 2.43 5.90
C SER A 22 -9.08 2.04 7.33
N ILE A 23 -9.30 0.76 7.67
CA ILE A 23 -8.97 0.18 8.97
C ILE A 23 -8.12 -1.07 8.72
N SER A 24 -6.88 -1.07 9.20
CA SER A 24 -6.03 -2.26 9.28
C SER A 24 -5.72 -2.56 10.75
N PHE A 25 -5.07 -3.70 11.03
CA PHE A 25 -4.67 -4.06 12.39
C PHE A 25 -3.57 -3.14 12.97
N GLU A 26 -2.80 -2.47 12.11
CA GLU A 26 -1.62 -1.69 12.48
C GLU A 26 -1.80 -0.19 12.28
N ALA A 27 -2.77 0.20 11.44
CA ALA A 27 -3.06 1.58 11.09
C ALA A 27 -4.56 1.87 10.94
N ILE A 28 -5.01 3.00 11.48
CA ILE A 28 -6.36 3.55 11.23
C ILE A 28 -6.18 4.91 10.55
N ASN A 29 -6.73 5.03 9.35
CA ASN A 29 -6.88 6.30 8.65
C ASN A 29 -8.28 6.84 8.90
N VAL A 30 -8.35 8.07 9.40
CA VAL A 30 -9.61 8.74 9.65
C VAL A 30 -9.58 10.13 9.05
N ASP A 31 -10.62 10.41 8.28
CA ASP A 31 -10.88 11.72 7.72
C ASP A 31 -11.98 12.37 8.55
N TRP A 32 -11.77 13.62 8.92
CA TRP A 32 -12.68 14.36 9.78
C TRP A 32 -12.88 15.78 9.25
N TRP A 33 -14.13 16.11 8.95
CA TRP A 33 -14.52 17.46 8.55
C TRP A 33 -15.07 18.22 9.75
N HIS A 34 -14.45 19.33 10.13
CA HIS A 34 -14.95 20.16 11.22
C HIS A 34 -14.67 21.65 11.01
N ASN A 35 -15.68 22.49 11.27
CA ASN A 35 -15.61 23.95 11.07
C ASN A 35 -15.06 24.39 9.71
N GLY A 36 -15.35 23.63 8.65
CA GLY A 36 -14.92 23.94 7.28
C GLY A 36 -13.47 23.56 6.98
N ARG A 37 -12.87 22.64 7.74
CA ARG A 37 -11.52 22.12 7.53
C ARG A 37 -11.52 20.60 7.48
N ASP A 38 -10.63 20.07 6.64
CA ASP A 38 -10.29 18.65 6.58
C ASP A 38 -9.11 18.35 7.50
N PHE A 39 -9.29 17.34 8.33
CA PHE A 39 -8.22 16.77 9.15
C PHE A 39 -8.05 15.30 8.76
N HIS A 40 -6.83 14.90 8.42
CA HIS A 40 -6.47 13.49 8.37
C HIS A 40 -5.63 13.15 9.58
N PHE A 41 -5.93 12.02 10.21
CA PHE A 41 -5.04 11.48 11.22
C PHE A 41 -4.76 10.01 10.99
N PHE A 42 -3.50 9.67 11.23
CA PHE A 42 -2.96 8.33 11.14
C PHE A 42 -2.71 7.81 12.55
N LEU A 43 -3.44 6.78 12.96
CA LEU A 43 -3.14 6.06 14.21
C LEU A 43 -2.32 4.83 13.88
N MET A 44 -1.08 4.75 14.36
CA MET A 44 -0.23 3.55 14.25
C MET A 44 -0.07 2.89 15.62
N ILE A 45 -0.30 1.59 15.71
CA ILE A 45 0.04 0.79 16.90
C ILE A 45 1.17 -0.15 16.52
N LYS A 46 2.34 0.02 17.14
CA LYS A 46 3.52 -0.81 16.87
C LYS A 46 4.02 -1.47 18.15
N GLU A 47 4.23 -2.78 18.12
CA GLU A 47 4.95 -3.49 19.19
C GLU A 47 6.45 -3.21 19.04
N ASN A 48 7.09 -2.76 20.11
CA ASN A 48 8.54 -2.53 20.13
C ASN A 48 9.30 -3.79 20.56
N GLU A 49 10.62 -3.73 20.48
CA GLU A 49 11.53 -4.85 20.74
C GLU A 49 11.43 -5.45 22.17
N ASN A 50 10.79 -4.73 23.10
CA ASN A 50 10.58 -5.17 24.47
C ASN A 50 9.17 -5.72 24.72
N GLY A 51 8.37 -5.96 23.68
CA GLY A 51 6.99 -6.43 23.81
C GLY A 51 6.00 -5.35 24.29
N HIS A 52 6.39 -4.07 24.19
CA HIS A 52 5.55 -2.94 24.57
C HIS A 52 4.89 -2.32 23.33
N TYR A 53 3.64 -1.90 23.43
CA TYR A 53 2.95 -1.23 22.32
C TYR A 53 3.16 0.29 22.38
N GLU A 54 3.57 0.86 21.24
CA GLU A 54 3.68 2.29 20.99
C GLU A 54 2.51 2.73 20.10
N LEU A 55 1.72 3.69 20.59
CA LEU A 55 0.69 4.35 19.79
C LEU A 55 1.29 5.66 19.28
N SER A 56 1.35 5.81 17.96
CA SER A 56 1.69 7.06 17.30
C SER A 56 0.45 7.64 16.65
N ILE A 57 0.19 8.92 16.88
CA ILE A 57 -0.85 9.66 16.17
C ILE A 57 -0.16 10.77 15.39
N THR A 58 -0.34 10.74 14.08
CA THR A 58 0.15 11.80 13.19
C THR A 58 -1.06 12.57 12.68
N PHE A 59 -1.05 13.89 12.89
CA PHE A 59 -2.04 14.79 12.32
C PHE A 59 -1.48 15.38 11.02
N TYR A 60 -2.30 15.40 9.98
CA TYR A 60 -2.03 16.14 8.76
C TYR A 60 -3.10 17.23 8.60
N ASP A 61 -2.68 18.48 8.62
CA ASP A 61 -3.50 19.61 8.19
C ASP A 61 -3.33 19.76 6.67
N VAL A 62 -4.44 19.74 5.92
CA VAL A 62 -4.44 19.61 4.46
C VAL A 62 -4.23 20.95 3.75
N PHE A 63 -4.15 22.06 4.48
CA PHE A 63 -4.38 23.39 3.90
C PHE A 63 -3.17 24.32 3.75
N ASP A 64 -1.94 23.81 3.78
CA ASP A 64 -0.78 24.62 3.32
C ASP A 64 0.04 23.82 2.30
N ASP A 65 0.05 24.31 1.05
CA ASP A 65 0.89 23.82 -0.05
C ASP A 65 2.40 24.01 0.23
N ASP A 66 2.76 24.67 1.35
CA ASP A 66 4.13 24.84 1.80
C ASP A 66 4.35 24.11 3.15
N ILE A 67 4.77 22.83 3.03
CA ILE A 67 5.29 21.95 4.08
C ILE A 67 4.22 21.48 5.10
N PRO A 68 3.85 20.18 5.12
CA PRO A 68 3.02 19.65 6.20
C PRO A 68 3.75 19.82 7.54
N GLY A 69 3.13 20.56 8.45
CA GLY A 69 3.55 20.58 9.85
C GLY A 69 3.27 19.22 10.48
N GLU A 70 4.28 18.37 10.60
CA GLU A 70 4.14 17.10 11.31
C GLU A 70 4.18 17.32 12.83
N ASP A 71 3.01 17.40 13.46
CA ASP A 71 2.91 17.23 14.90
C ASP A 71 2.77 15.75 15.23
N VAL A 72 3.91 15.09 15.47
CA VAL A 72 3.97 13.67 15.85
C VAL A 72 3.87 13.52 17.36
N PHE A 73 2.74 13.00 17.83
CA PHE A 73 2.58 12.62 19.24
C PHE A 73 2.92 11.13 19.41
N LYS A 74 4.08 10.87 20.06
CA LYS A 74 4.50 9.51 20.42
C LYS A 74 4.22 9.24 21.89
N MET A 75 3.44 8.20 22.17
CA MET A 75 3.24 7.71 23.55
C MET A 75 3.65 6.24 23.65
N LYS A 76 4.51 5.94 24.63
CA LYS A 76 5.01 4.58 24.92
C LYS A 76 4.26 4.01 26.12
N PHE A 77 3.83 2.74 26.04
CA PHE A 77 3.15 2.05 27.13
C PHE A 77 3.71 0.63 27.32
N SER A 78 3.83 0.15 28.57
CA SER A 78 4.05 -1.28 28.84
C SER A 78 2.73 -2.05 28.85
N GLU A 79 2.79 -3.38 28.75
CA GLU A 79 1.62 -4.27 28.80
C GLU A 79 0.79 -4.10 30.09
N GLU A 80 1.45 -3.84 31.24
CA GLU A 80 0.79 -3.51 32.51
C GLU A 80 0.21 -2.08 32.55
N THR A 81 0.77 -1.13 31.79
CA THR A 81 0.37 0.30 31.82
C THR A 81 -0.96 0.59 31.12
N LEU A 82 -1.45 -0.33 30.27
CA LEU A 82 -2.77 -0.23 29.63
C LEU A 82 -3.93 -0.14 30.65
N HIS A 83 -3.72 -0.67 31.86
CA HIS A 83 -4.65 -0.57 32.99
C HIS A 83 -4.54 0.75 33.78
N ASP A 84 -3.36 1.39 33.81
CA ASP A 84 -3.05 2.57 34.64
C ASP A 84 -3.21 3.93 33.93
N LEU A 85 -3.46 3.93 32.62
CA LEU A 85 -3.74 5.13 31.81
C LEU A 85 -4.91 5.98 32.35
N VAL A 86 -5.79 5.39 33.16
CA VAL A 86 -6.93 6.06 33.80
C VAL A 86 -6.49 7.07 34.87
N TYR A 87 -5.33 6.86 35.52
CA TYR A 87 -4.90 7.72 36.63
C TYR A 87 -4.11 8.96 36.18
N VAL A 88 -3.33 8.83 35.10
CA VAL A 88 -2.56 9.95 34.53
C VAL A 88 -3.47 10.94 33.82
N ASN A 89 -4.54 10.48 33.17
CA ASN A 89 -5.44 11.33 32.40
C ASN A 89 -6.28 12.29 33.29
N LYS A 90 -6.71 11.84 34.48
CA LYS A 90 -7.36 12.71 35.47
C LYS A 90 -6.43 13.78 36.06
N LYS A 91 -5.12 13.49 36.15
CA LYS A 91 -4.11 14.40 36.68
C LYS A 91 -3.66 15.40 35.62
N LEU A 92 -3.55 14.97 34.35
CA LEU A 92 -3.22 15.81 33.20
C LEU A 92 -4.34 16.82 32.92
N CYS A 93 -5.61 16.41 32.96
CA CYS A 93 -6.74 17.34 32.84
C CYS A 93 -6.86 18.32 34.02
N LYS A 94 -6.36 17.96 35.22
CA LYS A 94 -6.29 18.87 36.38
C LYS A 94 -5.05 19.77 36.39
N SER A 95 -3.94 19.37 35.77
CA SER A 95 -2.73 20.20 35.68
C SER A 95 -2.78 21.19 34.53
N LEU A 96 -3.61 20.95 33.51
CA LEU A 96 -3.87 21.88 32.40
C LEU A 96 -4.90 22.98 32.75
N LEU A 97 -5.54 22.90 33.92
CA LEU A 97 -6.46 23.90 34.46
C LEU A 97 -6.24 24.04 35.97
N PRO A 98 -5.32 24.92 36.40
CA PRO A 98 -5.80 26.14 37.05
C PRO A 98 -4.96 27.39 36.73
N ASN A 99 -5.61 28.54 36.84
CA ASN A 99 -5.05 29.86 36.62
C ASN A 99 -3.74 30.14 37.38
N GLU A 100 -2.95 30.99 36.71
CA GLU A 100 -1.79 31.78 37.14
C GLU A 100 -0.38 31.16 37.06
N ASN A 101 0.33 31.61 36.01
CA ASN A 101 1.79 31.65 35.81
C ASN A 101 2.51 30.32 35.50
N PHE A 102 2.40 29.88 34.25
CA PHE A 102 3.43 29.06 33.60
C PHE A 102 4.18 29.89 32.56
N LYS A 103 5.49 30.09 32.74
CA LYS A 103 6.39 30.54 31.68
C LYS A 103 6.85 29.32 30.90
N LEU A 104 6.32 29.13 29.69
CA LEU A 104 6.96 28.30 28.68
C LEU A 104 8.20 29.03 28.16
N SER A 105 9.34 28.34 28.18
CA SER A 105 10.52 28.74 27.43
C SER A 105 10.22 28.61 25.94
N ASP A 106 10.14 29.75 25.28
CA ASP A 106 10.36 30.00 23.85
C ASP A 106 9.98 28.87 22.88
N LYS A 107 8.70 28.81 22.50
CA LYS A 107 8.20 28.92 21.11
C LYS A 107 6.68 28.67 21.05
N LYS A 108 5.97 29.66 20.47
CA LYS A 108 4.57 29.74 20.00
C LYS A 108 3.46 29.12 20.87
N ASN A 109 2.55 29.99 21.31
CA ASN A 109 1.28 29.68 21.96
C ASN A 109 0.40 28.73 21.11
N LEU A 110 0.36 27.45 21.45
CA LEU A 110 -0.68 26.53 20.98
C LEU A 110 -1.92 26.72 21.85
N ARG A 111 -2.97 27.32 21.26
CA ARG A 111 -4.33 27.20 21.81
C ARG A 111 -4.81 25.79 21.49
N ILE A 112 -5.09 24.99 22.51
CA ILE A 112 -5.85 23.76 22.35
C ILE A 112 -7.27 24.20 21.96
N THR A 113 -7.59 24.12 20.66
CA THR A 113 -8.93 24.38 20.13
C THR A 113 -9.88 23.23 20.53
N ASP A 114 -11.20 23.46 20.40
CA ASP A 114 -12.22 22.44 20.64
C ASP A 114 -11.97 21.15 19.83
N ASP A 115 -11.21 21.26 18.74
CA ASP A 115 -10.83 20.16 17.84
C ASP A 115 -9.98 19.08 18.53
N TYR A 116 -9.05 19.48 19.40
CA TYR A 116 -8.21 18.53 20.16
C TYR A 116 -9.03 17.78 21.22
N ALA A 117 -10.06 18.41 21.79
CA ALA A 117 -10.95 17.76 22.74
C ALA A 117 -11.81 16.67 22.07
N VAL A 118 -12.14 16.85 20.79
CA VAL A 118 -12.83 15.84 19.96
C VAL A 118 -11.90 14.67 19.63
N ALA A 119 -10.66 14.93 19.22
CA ALA A 119 -9.65 13.89 18.96
C ALA A 119 -9.37 13.03 20.21
N ILE A 120 -9.26 13.66 21.39
CA ILE A 120 -9.06 12.94 22.67
C ILE A 120 -10.26 12.05 23.01
N LYS A 121 -11.50 12.53 22.79
CA LYS A 121 -12.72 11.72 23.01
C LYS A 121 -12.81 10.55 22.05
N LEU A 122 -12.42 10.74 20.78
CA LEU A 122 -12.34 9.66 19.79
C LEU A 122 -11.31 8.61 20.20
N LEU A 123 -10.14 9.04 20.68
CA LEU A 123 -9.08 8.15 21.16
C LEU A 123 -9.56 7.28 22.33
N ASP A 124 -10.19 7.89 23.34
CA ASP A 124 -10.67 7.19 24.53
C ASP A 124 -11.76 6.16 24.16
N LYS A 125 -12.57 6.47 23.14
CA LYS A 125 -13.58 5.55 22.59
C LYS A 125 -12.93 4.39 21.80
N ILE A 126 -11.96 4.66 20.94
CA ILE A 126 -11.21 3.63 20.20
C ILE A 126 -10.53 2.67 21.19
N LEU A 127 -9.85 3.21 22.20
CA LEU A 127 -9.21 2.42 23.25
C LEU A 127 -10.22 1.58 24.03
N SER A 128 -11.42 2.09 24.31
CA SER A 128 -12.49 1.32 24.97
C SER A 128 -12.99 0.13 24.14
N LEU A 129 -12.93 0.19 22.80
CA LEU A 129 -13.33 -0.89 21.91
C LEU A 129 -12.24 -1.98 21.80
N VAL A 130 -10.98 -1.61 22.03
CA VAL A 130 -9.83 -2.51 22.07
C VAL A 130 -9.75 -3.25 23.42
N ARG A 131 -10.11 -2.61 24.54
CA ARG A 131 -10.13 -3.15 25.93
C ARG A 131 -10.89 -4.48 26.15
N GLY A 132 -11.69 -4.95 25.19
CA GLY A 132 -12.48 -6.18 25.31
C GLY A 132 -12.02 -7.36 24.44
N ARG A 133 -10.95 -7.20 23.64
CA ARG A 133 -10.49 -8.25 22.73
C ARG A 133 -9.16 -8.80 23.22
N LYS A 134 -9.16 -10.08 23.62
CA LYS A 134 -7.93 -10.86 23.75
C LYS A 134 -7.17 -10.74 22.43
N ILE A 135 -5.96 -10.19 22.45
CA ILE A 135 -5.04 -10.25 21.31
C ILE A 135 -4.76 -11.73 21.14
N ILE A 136 -5.49 -12.37 20.23
CA ILE A 136 -5.17 -13.72 19.80
C ILE A 136 -3.95 -13.51 18.91
N ASN A 137 -2.76 -13.87 19.40
CA ASN A 137 -1.60 -14.16 18.56
C ASN A 137 -1.99 -15.31 17.63
N LYS A 138 -2.76 -14.99 16.59
CA LYS A 138 -3.01 -15.84 15.45
C LYS A 138 -1.91 -15.48 14.47
N SER A 139 -0.85 -16.29 14.50
CA SER A 139 0.08 -16.46 13.39
C SER A 139 -0.61 -16.86 12.08
N ASP A 140 -1.93 -17.02 12.06
CA ASP A 140 -2.75 -17.11 10.85
C ASP A 140 -2.93 -15.69 10.23
N SER A 141 -1.85 -15.03 9.81
CA SER A 141 -1.97 -13.87 8.92
C SER A 141 -2.69 -14.37 7.66
N LYS A 142 -3.96 -13.97 7.51
CA LYS A 142 -4.67 -14.26 6.26
C LYS A 142 -3.84 -13.68 5.11
N PRO A 143 -3.72 -14.39 3.98
CA PRO A 143 -3.04 -13.83 2.82
C PRO A 143 -3.63 -12.46 2.51
N LEU A 144 -2.77 -11.50 2.18
CA LEU A 144 -3.19 -10.18 1.76
C LEU A 144 -4.21 -10.32 0.62
N PRO A 145 -5.22 -9.44 0.56
CA PRO A 145 -6.15 -9.46 -0.55
C PRO A 145 -5.37 -9.35 -1.87
N GLU A 146 -5.75 -10.18 -2.83
CA GLU A 146 -5.18 -10.17 -4.16
C GLU A 146 -5.43 -8.81 -4.83
N ASP A 147 -4.49 -8.37 -5.67
CA ASP A 147 -4.66 -7.14 -6.42
C ASP A 147 -5.89 -7.25 -7.34
N PRO A 148 -6.81 -6.28 -7.34
CA PRO A 148 -8.06 -6.39 -8.10
C PRO A 148 -7.82 -6.45 -9.62
N ILE A 149 -6.79 -5.78 -10.14
CA ILE A 149 -6.44 -5.82 -11.57
C ILE A 149 -5.97 -7.23 -11.92
N TYR A 150 -5.05 -7.78 -11.12
CA TYR A 150 -4.57 -9.14 -11.35
C TYR A 150 -5.69 -10.19 -11.24
N ALA A 151 -6.57 -10.06 -10.24
CA ALA A 151 -7.70 -10.98 -10.04
C ALA A 151 -8.68 -10.99 -11.22
N GLU A 152 -8.93 -9.84 -11.85
CA GLU A 152 -9.80 -9.77 -13.03
C GLU A 152 -9.14 -10.37 -14.27
N VAL A 153 -7.89 -10.02 -14.56
CA VAL A 153 -7.12 -10.57 -15.70
C VAL A 153 -6.99 -12.08 -15.59
N LYS A 154 -6.80 -12.59 -14.37
CA LYS A 154 -6.76 -14.03 -14.07
C LYS A 154 -8.07 -14.74 -14.42
N GLN A 155 -9.21 -14.14 -14.12
CA GLN A 155 -10.51 -14.70 -14.52
C GLN A 155 -10.67 -14.71 -16.05
N VAL A 156 -10.18 -13.67 -16.75
CA VAL A 156 -10.15 -13.66 -18.23
C VAL A 156 -9.29 -14.80 -18.77
N LEU A 157 -8.06 -14.96 -18.26
CA LEU A 157 -7.13 -15.99 -18.71
C LEU A 157 -7.64 -17.42 -18.45
N ARG A 158 -8.45 -17.63 -17.42
CA ARG A 158 -9.12 -18.91 -17.14
C ARG A 158 -10.38 -19.15 -17.97
N GLY A 159 -10.86 -18.14 -18.69
CA GLY A 159 -12.17 -18.18 -19.36
C GLY A 159 -13.36 -18.09 -18.40
N GLU A 160 -13.14 -17.66 -17.15
CA GLU A 160 -14.18 -17.47 -16.13
C GLU A 160 -14.91 -16.13 -16.31
N LEU A 161 -14.21 -15.10 -16.79
CA LEU A 161 -14.78 -13.79 -17.12
C LEU A 161 -14.95 -13.68 -18.63
N ILE A 162 -16.20 -13.56 -19.08
CA ILE A 162 -16.53 -13.30 -20.48
C ILE A 162 -16.37 -11.80 -20.75
N VAL A 163 -15.44 -11.47 -21.64
CA VAL A 163 -15.23 -10.11 -22.13
C VAL A 163 -16.38 -9.72 -23.06
N ASP A 164 -16.98 -8.53 -22.83
CA ASP A 164 -18.06 -8.05 -23.68
C ASP A 164 -17.59 -7.74 -25.11
N SER A 165 -18.50 -7.81 -26.08
CA SER A 165 -18.14 -7.74 -27.51
C SER A 165 -17.53 -6.41 -27.94
N LEU A 166 -17.83 -5.29 -27.27
CA LEU A 166 -17.24 -3.99 -27.62
C LEU A 166 -15.82 -3.90 -27.05
N LYS A 167 -15.62 -4.37 -25.82
CA LYS A 167 -14.30 -4.47 -25.21
C LYS A 167 -13.40 -5.41 -26.01
N GLN A 168 -13.91 -6.55 -26.44
CA GLN A 168 -13.15 -7.49 -27.29
C GLN A 168 -12.74 -6.84 -28.61
N GLN A 169 -13.63 -6.09 -29.27
CA GLN A 169 -13.29 -5.35 -30.49
C GLN A 169 -12.14 -4.36 -30.28
N LEU A 170 -12.12 -3.67 -29.14
CA LEU A 170 -11.02 -2.76 -28.82
C LEU A 170 -9.72 -3.52 -28.51
N ILE A 171 -9.78 -4.61 -27.75
CA ILE A 171 -8.63 -5.49 -27.48
C ILE A 171 -8.02 -5.96 -28.80
N ASP A 172 -8.84 -6.48 -29.72
CA ASP A 172 -8.40 -6.96 -31.02
C ASP A 172 -7.82 -5.82 -31.86
N TRP A 173 -8.44 -4.64 -31.83
CA TRP A 173 -7.95 -3.48 -32.57
C TRP A 173 -6.57 -3.04 -32.08
N ILE A 174 -6.38 -2.89 -30.76
CA ILE A 174 -5.10 -2.48 -30.16
C ILE A 174 -4.03 -3.51 -30.49
N SER A 175 -4.35 -4.80 -30.28
CA SER A 175 -3.40 -5.90 -30.52
C SER A 175 -2.91 -5.91 -31.96
N ASN A 176 -3.82 -5.75 -32.93
CA ASN A 176 -3.47 -5.70 -34.35
C ASN A 176 -2.74 -4.39 -34.73
N ARG A 177 -3.13 -3.25 -34.17
CA ARG A 177 -2.56 -1.95 -34.53
C ARG A 177 -1.10 -1.81 -34.10
N PHE A 178 -0.78 -2.29 -32.90
CA PHE A 178 0.54 -2.14 -32.28
C PHE A 178 1.37 -3.42 -32.28
N GLN A 179 0.82 -4.54 -32.78
CA GLN A 179 1.49 -5.85 -32.82
C GLN A 179 1.90 -6.34 -31.42
N ILE A 180 0.98 -6.16 -30.46
CA ILE A 180 1.13 -6.59 -29.06
C ILE A 180 -0.01 -7.52 -28.67
N GLN A 181 0.15 -8.30 -27.61
CA GLN A 181 -0.90 -9.14 -27.05
C GLN A 181 -1.59 -8.43 -25.88
N VAL A 182 -2.76 -7.83 -26.15
CA VAL A 182 -3.63 -7.29 -25.09
C VAL A 182 -4.43 -8.44 -24.48
N LEU A 183 -4.33 -8.59 -23.16
CA LEU A 183 -5.06 -9.62 -22.41
C LEU A 183 -6.41 -9.12 -21.91
N HIS A 184 -6.47 -7.85 -21.48
CA HIS A 184 -7.68 -7.28 -20.94
C HIS A 184 -7.66 -5.75 -20.99
N ILE A 185 -8.84 -5.15 -20.85
CA ILE A 185 -9.02 -3.71 -20.66
C ILE A 185 -9.91 -3.47 -19.45
N MET A 186 -9.43 -2.61 -18.55
CA MET A 186 -10.17 -2.16 -17.38
C MET A 186 -10.56 -0.70 -17.49
N TYR A 187 -11.71 -0.37 -16.91
CA TYR A 187 -12.22 0.99 -16.83
C TYR A 187 -12.30 1.40 -15.37
N ASP A 188 -11.73 2.55 -15.04
CA ASP A 188 -11.93 3.18 -13.74
C ASP A 188 -11.85 4.71 -13.86
N THR A 189 -11.89 5.37 -12.71
CA THR A 189 -11.69 6.81 -12.60
C THR A 189 -10.57 7.10 -11.62
N ILE A 190 -9.78 8.12 -11.93
CA ILE A 190 -8.70 8.66 -11.11
C ILE A 190 -8.95 10.15 -10.83
N HIS A 191 -8.20 10.72 -9.88
CA HIS A 191 -8.45 12.08 -9.37
C HIS A 191 -9.89 12.24 -8.86
N ASP A 192 -10.31 11.41 -7.91
CA ASP A 192 -11.63 11.50 -7.26
C ASP A 192 -12.83 11.47 -8.22
N GLY A 193 -12.72 10.67 -9.29
CA GLY A 193 -13.78 10.53 -10.29
C GLY A 193 -13.66 11.51 -11.45
N GLU A 194 -12.69 12.41 -11.43
CA GLU A 194 -12.56 13.45 -12.43
C GLU A 194 -12.08 12.93 -13.78
N LEU A 195 -11.16 11.97 -13.79
CA LEU A 195 -10.47 11.50 -14.99
C LEU A 195 -10.79 10.02 -15.25
N TYR A 196 -11.42 9.72 -16.38
CA TYR A 196 -11.66 8.35 -16.79
C TYR A 196 -10.36 7.74 -17.30
N ARG A 197 -10.09 6.52 -16.88
CA ARG A 197 -8.91 5.78 -17.32
C ARG A 197 -9.31 4.47 -17.97
N ILE A 198 -8.70 4.22 -19.12
CA ILE A 198 -8.67 2.91 -19.77
C ILE A 198 -7.29 2.33 -19.45
N MET A 199 -7.26 1.27 -18.65
CA MET A 199 -6.04 0.53 -18.38
C MET A 199 -5.95 -0.65 -19.35
N VAL A 200 -4.98 -0.61 -20.25
CA VAL A 200 -4.69 -1.69 -21.22
C VAL A 200 -3.68 -2.64 -20.58
N ILE A 201 -4.06 -3.89 -20.38
CA ILE A 201 -3.19 -4.92 -19.81
C ILE A 201 -2.61 -5.77 -20.93
N VAL A 202 -1.29 -5.68 -21.15
CA VAL A 202 -0.57 -6.47 -22.16
C VAL A 202 0.07 -7.71 -21.52
N LYS A 203 0.53 -8.65 -22.34
CA LYS A 203 1.09 -9.91 -21.85
C LYS A 203 2.47 -9.71 -21.22
N THR A 204 3.39 -9.10 -21.94
CA THR A 204 4.82 -9.06 -21.61
C THR A 204 5.33 -7.66 -21.23
N ARG A 205 6.50 -7.60 -20.59
CA ARG A 205 7.16 -6.34 -20.27
C ARG A 205 7.61 -5.59 -21.52
N ASP A 206 8.20 -6.27 -22.50
CA ASP A 206 8.66 -5.66 -23.75
C ASP A 206 7.52 -4.97 -24.51
N GLU A 207 6.35 -5.60 -24.57
CA GLU A 207 5.15 -4.98 -25.15
C GLU A 207 4.73 -3.74 -24.38
N PHE A 208 4.79 -3.75 -23.05
CA PHE A 208 4.47 -2.59 -22.22
C PHE A 208 5.47 -1.45 -22.40
N GLU A 209 6.77 -1.75 -22.42
CA GLU A 209 7.83 -0.77 -22.68
C GLU A 209 7.69 -0.15 -24.07
N SER A 210 7.25 -0.92 -25.07
CA SER A 210 6.99 -0.42 -26.42
C SER A 210 5.89 0.65 -26.51
N MET A 211 5.04 0.77 -25.47
CA MET A 211 3.98 1.77 -25.38
C MET A 211 4.43 3.11 -24.79
N TYR A 212 5.71 3.22 -24.38
CA TYR A 212 6.29 4.47 -23.93
C TYR A 212 6.83 5.32 -25.10
N ASN A 213 7.00 6.60 -24.84
CA ASN A 213 7.72 7.50 -25.75
C ASN A 213 9.21 7.13 -25.82
N SER A 214 9.96 7.78 -26.72
CA SER A 214 11.39 7.51 -26.90
C SER A 214 12.26 7.81 -25.66
N SER A 215 11.75 8.55 -24.68
CA SER A 215 12.47 8.79 -23.42
C SER A 215 12.21 7.71 -22.38
N GLY A 216 11.21 6.83 -22.58
CA GLY A 216 10.84 5.79 -21.62
C GLY A 216 10.19 6.32 -20.33
N ILE A 217 9.88 7.63 -20.25
CA ILE A 217 9.37 8.27 -19.02
C ILE A 217 7.85 8.36 -19.05
N ASN A 218 7.30 8.75 -20.20
CA ASN A 218 5.87 8.93 -20.37
C ASN A 218 5.35 7.96 -21.43
N TYR A 219 4.06 7.66 -21.34
CA TYR A 219 3.36 6.95 -22.38
C TYR A 219 3.46 7.69 -23.73
N ASN A 220 3.45 6.91 -24.81
CA ASN A 220 3.43 7.46 -26.15
C ASN A 220 2.08 8.15 -26.38
N SER A 221 2.08 9.48 -26.47
CA SER A 221 0.87 10.29 -26.62
C SER A 221 0.13 10.03 -27.93
N GLU A 222 0.85 9.68 -29.00
CA GLU A 222 0.22 9.32 -30.28
C GLU A 222 -0.56 8.01 -30.11
N TYR A 223 0.01 7.02 -29.44
CA TYR A 223 -0.68 5.74 -29.19
C TYR A 223 -1.88 5.93 -28.27
N GLN A 224 -1.75 6.77 -27.22
CA GLN A 224 -2.89 7.09 -26.35
C GLN A 224 -4.03 7.74 -27.15
N GLN A 225 -3.72 8.68 -28.05
CA GLN A 225 -4.74 9.32 -28.89
C GLN A 225 -5.37 8.34 -29.87
N GLU A 226 -4.57 7.51 -30.56
CA GLU A 226 -5.08 6.51 -31.48
C GLU A 226 -6.02 5.50 -30.80
N ILE A 227 -5.71 5.09 -29.57
CA ILE A 227 -6.57 4.21 -28.76
C ILE A 227 -7.85 4.93 -28.35
N ALA A 228 -7.77 6.20 -27.94
CA ALA A 228 -8.94 7.00 -27.60
C ALA A 228 -9.89 7.17 -28.79
N ASP A 229 -9.36 7.44 -29.98
CA ASP A 229 -10.13 7.57 -31.21
C ASP A 229 -10.78 6.24 -31.60
N ALA A 230 -10.05 5.13 -31.47
CA ALA A 230 -10.60 3.79 -31.71
C ALA A 230 -11.70 3.44 -30.71
N TYR A 231 -11.53 3.79 -29.42
CA TYR A 231 -12.54 3.63 -28.40
C TYR A 231 -13.82 4.42 -28.75
N GLU A 232 -13.71 5.71 -29.10
CA GLU A 232 -14.86 6.52 -29.51
C GLU A 232 -15.58 5.90 -30.71
N LYS A 233 -14.84 5.44 -31.71
CA LYS A 233 -15.41 4.81 -32.91
C LYS A 233 -16.12 3.48 -32.64
N ILE A 234 -15.55 2.63 -31.79
CA ILE A 234 -16.10 1.30 -31.48
C ILE A 234 -17.34 1.42 -30.59
N TYR A 235 -17.30 2.30 -29.59
CA TYR A 235 -18.39 2.45 -28.65
C TYR A 235 -19.50 3.37 -29.18
N GLY A 236 -19.19 4.27 -30.11
CA GLY A 236 -20.16 5.21 -30.68
C GLY A 236 -20.91 5.93 -29.56
N GLU A 237 -22.23 6.07 -29.69
CA GLU A 237 -23.09 6.72 -28.67
C GLU A 237 -23.00 6.10 -27.26
N ASN A 238 -22.50 4.86 -27.11
CA ASN A 238 -22.27 4.23 -25.81
C ASN A 238 -20.93 4.61 -25.17
N SER A 239 -20.10 5.42 -25.84
CA SER A 239 -18.81 5.82 -25.31
C SER A 239 -19.00 6.86 -24.20
N VAL A 240 -18.15 6.78 -23.17
CA VAL A 240 -18.13 7.82 -22.12
C VAL A 240 -17.80 9.21 -22.70
N MET A 241 -17.21 9.28 -23.89
CA MET A 241 -16.90 10.54 -24.59
C MET A 241 -18.18 11.26 -25.04
N HIS A 242 -19.20 10.53 -25.49
CA HIS A 242 -20.48 11.13 -25.90
C HIS A 242 -21.29 11.75 -24.75
N LEU A 243 -20.95 11.45 -23.49
CA LEU A 243 -21.57 12.05 -22.31
C LEU A 243 -21.05 13.47 -21.99
N GLY A 244 -20.30 14.10 -22.90
CA GLY A 244 -19.73 15.44 -22.67
C GLY A 244 -18.46 15.44 -21.82
N LEU A 245 -17.90 14.26 -21.55
CA LEU A 245 -16.67 14.05 -20.77
C LEU A 245 -15.39 14.12 -21.64
N TYR A 246 -15.51 14.66 -22.85
CA TYR A 246 -14.51 14.79 -23.94
C TYR A 246 -13.08 15.19 -23.54
N ARG A 247 -12.83 15.72 -22.34
CA ARG A 247 -11.53 16.26 -21.94
C ARG A 247 -10.72 15.37 -21.02
N ARG A 248 -11.20 14.15 -20.71
CA ARG A 248 -10.67 13.39 -19.58
C ARG A 248 -10.71 11.88 -19.81
N LEU A 249 -10.18 11.42 -20.95
CA LEU A 249 -9.85 10.01 -21.15
C LEU A 249 -8.33 9.83 -21.10
N PHE A 250 -7.85 9.09 -20.11
CA PHE A 250 -6.45 8.74 -19.94
C PHE A 250 -6.23 7.27 -20.30
N ILE A 251 -5.37 7.01 -21.27
CA ILE A 251 -4.98 5.64 -21.61
C ILE A 251 -3.74 5.28 -20.81
N ALA A 252 -3.85 4.29 -19.93
CA ALA A 252 -2.73 3.75 -19.18
C ALA A 252 -2.41 2.35 -19.65
N TYR A 253 -1.17 1.91 -19.41
CA TYR A 253 -0.74 0.56 -19.72
C TYR A 253 -0.27 -0.13 -18.44
N SER A 254 -0.37 -1.46 -18.43
CA SER A 254 0.29 -2.33 -17.46
C SER A 254 0.58 -3.65 -18.15
N ASN A 255 1.45 -4.49 -17.58
CA ASN A 255 1.72 -5.81 -18.11
C ASN A 255 1.42 -6.90 -17.08
N PHE A 256 0.96 -8.04 -17.60
CA PHE A 256 0.60 -9.18 -16.78
C PHE A 256 1.80 -9.81 -16.09
N HIS A 257 2.97 -9.81 -16.72
CA HIS A 257 4.20 -10.33 -16.13
C HIS A 257 4.51 -9.68 -14.76
N ASP A 258 4.47 -8.35 -14.69
CA ASP A 258 4.73 -7.60 -13.45
C ASP A 258 3.60 -7.76 -12.43
N LEU A 259 2.34 -7.72 -12.88
CA LEU A 259 1.18 -7.97 -12.00
C LEU A 259 1.25 -9.37 -11.37
N HIS A 260 1.63 -10.36 -12.17
CA HIS A 260 1.80 -11.73 -11.75
C HIS A 260 2.95 -11.87 -10.75
N GLY A 261 4.13 -11.33 -11.05
CA GLY A 261 5.27 -11.32 -10.12
C GLY A 261 4.94 -10.63 -8.80
N TRP A 262 4.22 -9.50 -8.84
CA TRP A 262 3.80 -8.81 -7.62
C TRP A 262 2.81 -9.64 -6.79
N SER A 263 1.84 -10.29 -7.44
CA SER A 263 0.86 -11.16 -6.77
C SER A 263 1.51 -12.39 -6.15
N ASN A 264 2.42 -13.06 -6.86
CA ASN A 264 3.14 -14.22 -6.36
C ASN A 264 4.02 -13.87 -5.17
N ASN A 265 4.79 -12.78 -5.28
CA ASN A 265 5.64 -12.35 -4.17
C ASN A 265 4.82 -12.11 -2.89
N LYS A 266 3.58 -11.61 -2.97
CA LYS A 266 2.71 -11.43 -1.78
C LYS A 266 2.27 -12.75 -1.12
N ARG A 267 2.39 -13.89 -1.81
CA ARG A 267 1.88 -15.20 -1.36
C ARG A 267 2.88 -16.01 -0.53
N MET A 268 4.18 -15.78 -0.66
CA MET A 268 5.17 -16.43 0.22
C MET A 268 4.86 -16.13 1.70
N THR A 269 4.77 -17.17 2.53
CA THR A 269 4.38 -16.98 3.93
C THR A 269 5.56 -16.56 4.82
N SER A 270 5.25 -16.06 6.01
CA SER A 270 6.28 -15.76 7.02
C SER A 270 7.05 -17.01 7.45
N GLU A 271 6.38 -18.17 7.47
CA GLU A 271 6.99 -19.47 7.75
C GLU A 271 7.96 -19.87 6.64
N GLU A 272 7.56 -19.77 5.37
CA GLU A 272 8.46 -20.08 4.25
C GLU A 272 9.69 -19.15 4.24
N ALA A 273 9.50 -17.85 4.50
CA ALA A 273 10.60 -16.91 4.63
C ALA A 273 11.53 -17.26 5.81
N LYS A 274 10.96 -17.70 6.94
CA LYS A 274 11.71 -18.14 8.12
C LYS A 274 12.50 -19.42 7.82
N GLU A 275 11.91 -20.41 7.16
CA GLU A 275 12.58 -21.65 6.74
C GLU A 275 13.80 -21.34 5.86
N VAL A 276 13.65 -20.44 4.88
CA VAL A 276 14.77 -20.01 4.02
C VAL A 276 15.88 -19.36 4.85
N LYS A 277 15.54 -18.49 5.80
CA LYS A 277 16.54 -17.86 6.70
C LYS A 277 17.27 -18.88 7.57
N GLU A 278 16.59 -19.93 8.02
CA GLU A 278 17.20 -21.00 8.82
C GLU A 278 18.12 -21.89 7.98
N GLU A 279 17.67 -22.27 6.76
CA GLU A 279 18.43 -23.06 5.78
C GLU A 279 19.70 -22.33 5.32
N PHE A 280 19.64 -21.00 5.20
CA PHE A 280 20.75 -20.13 4.80
C PHE A 280 21.26 -19.27 5.97
N SER A 281 21.30 -19.85 7.17
CA SER A 281 21.70 -19.14 8.40
C SER A 281 23.15 -18.65 8.39
N ASP A 282 24.03 -19.29 7.60
CA ASP A 282 25.40 -18.83 7.33
C ASP A 282 25.45 -17.44 6.70
N LEU A 283 24.43 -17.06 5.92
CA LEU A 283 24.35 -15.76 5.27
C LEU A 283 23.89 -14.63 6.20
N SER A 284 23.54 -14.96 7.45
CA SER A 284 23.10 -13.97 8.47
C SER A 284 21.98 -13.06 7.96
N ILE A 285 20.99 -13.63 7.25
CA ILE A 285 19.88 -12.89 6.65
C ILE A 285 19.04 -12.26 7.77
N TRP A 286 19.03 -10.93 7.86
CA TRP A 286 18.14 -10.18 8.74
C TRP A 286 16.70 -10.28 8.25
N GLN A 287 16.47 -10.00 6.96
CA GLN A 287 15.13 -10.00 6.37
C GLN A 287 15.13 -10.43 4.91
N ILE A 288 14.01 -11.02 4.47
CA ILE A 288 13.69 -11.21 3.04
C ILE A 288 12.58 -10.22 2.72
N LEU A 289 12.93 -9.14 2.02
CA LEU A 289 12.00 -8.10 1.60
C LEU A 289 11.45 -8.43 0.21
N ARG A 290 10.20 -8.03 -0.04
CA ARG A 290 9.49 -8.29 -1.28
C ARG A 290 8.76 -7.04 -1.71
N TYR A 291 9.03 -6.58 -2.93
CA TYR A 291 8.46 -5.34 -3.43
C TYR A 291 8.39 -5.34 -4.96
N SER A 292 7.23 -4.96 -5.51
CA SER A 292 7.02 -4.81 -6.96
C SER A 292 7.53 -5.97 -7.82
N GLY A 293 7.30 -7.22 -7.38
CA GLY A 293 7.78 -8.42 -8.10
C GLY A 293 9.25 -8.77 -7.88
N ALA A 294 10.03 -7.94 -7.18
CA ALA A 294 11.40 -8.25 -6.77
C ALA A 294 11.49 -8.81 -5.34
N ILE A 295 12.48 -9.68 -5.12
CA ILE A 295 12.86 -10.23 -3.81
C ILE A 295 14.24 -9.71 -3.45
N PHE A 296 14.38 -9.19 -2.24
CA PHE A 296 15.62 -8.64 -1.69
C PHE A 296 16.03 -9.45 -0.47
N ILE A 297 17.25 -9.97 -0.51
CA ILE A 297 17.90 -10.67 0.60
C ILE A 297 18.72 -9.64 1.36
N CYS A 298 18.40 -9.49 2.64
CA CYS A 298 19.00 -8.45 3.46
C CYS A 298 19.85 -9.04 4.59
N PRO A 299 21.16 -9.29 4.38
CA PRO A 299 22.12 -9.45 5.47
C PRO A 299 22.24 -8.17 6.32
N PHE A 300 22.91 -8.26 7.47
CA PHE A 300 23.09 -7.09 8.35
C PHE A 300 24.06 -6.06 7.78
N THR A 301 25.20 -6.48 7.21
CA THR A 301 26.28 -5.56 6.80
C THR A 301 26.59 -5.67 5.31
N GLN A 302 27.15 -4.60 4.75
CA GLN A 302 27.55 -4.58 3.34
C GLN A 302 28.64 -5.62 3.05
N LYS A 303 29.57 -5.80 4.01
CA LYS A 303 30.60 -6.83 3.94
C LYS A 303 30.00 -8.24 3.77
N GLN A 304 28.91 -8.56 4.49
CA GLN A 304 28.24 -9.85 4.34
C GLN A 304 27.66 -10.05 2.93
N VAL A 305 27.14 -8.99 2.30
CA VAL A 305 26.64 -9.03 0.91
C VAL A 305 27.76 -9.32 -0.09
N GLU A 306 28.93 -8.71 0.11
CA GLU A 306 30.12 -8.86 -0.72
C GLU A 306 30.79 -10.23 -0.58
N GLU A 307 30.77 -10.79 0.63
CA GLU A 307 31.36 -12.10 0.94
C GLU A 307 30.45 -13.28 0.58
N VAL A 308 29.20 -13.07 0.16
CA VAL A 308 28.35 -14.18 -0.31
C VAL A 308 28.89 -14.74 -1.63
N GLU A 309 29.39 -15.96 -1.57
CA GLU A 309 29.87 -16.70 -2.73
C GLU A 309 28.79 -16.82 -3.83
N PRO A 310 29.14 -16.68 -5.12
CA PRO A 310 28.18 -16.76 -6.22
C PRO A 310 27.34 -18.04 -6.21
N ILE A 311 27.93 -19.17 -5.80
CA ILE A 311 27.23 -20.45 -5.71
C ILE A 311 26.15 -20.44 -4.62
N ARG A 312 26.39 -19.78 -3.47
CA ARG A 312 25.39 -19.63 -2.41
C ARG A 312 24.25 -18.71 -2.83
N LYS A 313 24.54 -17.63 -3.59
CA LYS A 313 23.50 -16.78 -4.19
C LYS A 313 22.59 -17.58 -5.11
N GLU A 314 23.17 -18.43 -5.95
CA GLU A 314 22.43 -19.27 -6.89
C GLU A 314 21.59 -20.35 -6.20
N GLU A 315 22.11 -20.99 -5.15
CA GLU A 315 21.36 -21.95 -4.32
C GLU A 315 20.16 -21.28 -3.65
N LEU A 316 20.36 -20.11 -3.05
CA LEU A 316 19.29 -19.32 -2.43
C LEU A 316 18.24 -18.89 -3.45
N ARG A 317 18.68 -18.40 -4.62
CA ARG A 317 17.81 -18.04 -5.74
C ARG A 317 16.94 -19.24 -6.15
N LYS A 318 17.54 -20.41 -6.38
CA LYS A 318 16.81 -21.64 -6.72
C LYS A 318 15.83 -22.07 -5.63
N ARG A 319 16.20 -21.89 -4.36
CA ARG A 319 15.32 -22.21 -3.23
C ARG A 319 14.08 -21.31 -3.21
N LEU A 320 14.26 -20.01 -3.43
CA LEU A 320 13.17 -19.04 -3.49
C LEU A 320 12.32 -19.20 -4.75
N TYR A 321 12.94 -19.47 -5.89
CA TYR A 321 12.24 -19.83 -7.13
C TYR A 321 11.27 -20.97 -6.90
N LYS A 322 11.71 -22.06 -6.25
CA LYS A 322 10.85 -23.20 -5.92
C LYS A 322 9.68 -22.85 -4.99
N ILE A 323 9.79 -21.81 -4.16
CA ILE A 323 8.67 -21.32 -3.34
C ILE A 323 7.68 -20.58 -4.23
N GLU A 324 8.16 -19.53 -4.91
CA GLU A 324 7.35 -18.68 -5.77
C GLU A 324 6.64 -19.48 -6.88
N LYS A 325 7.33 -20.47 -7.45
CA LYS A 325 6.79 -21.34 -8.50
C LYS A 325 5.55 -22.13 -8.07
N LYS A 326 5.35 -22.39 -6.77
CA LYS A 326 4.12 -23.02 -6.26
C LYS A 326 2.87 -22.16 -6.48
N TYR A 327 3.07 -20.84 -6.59
CA TYR A 327 2.01 -19.85 -6.73
C TYR A 327 1.84 -19.37 -8.17
N ASP A 328 2.79 -19.70 -9.05
CA ASP A 328 2.76 -19.39 -10.47
C ASP A 328 1.79 -20.30 -11.22
N GLU A 329 0.54 -19.86 -11.28
CA GLU A 329 -0.53 -20.58 -11.97
C GLU A 329 -0.40 -20.58 -13.49
N PHE A 330 0.26 -19.58 -14.07
CA PHE A 330 0.26 -19.33 -15.51
C PHE A 330 1.59 -19.66 -16.19
N ASP A 331 2.52 -20.25 -15.42
CA ASP A 331 3.86 -20.63 -15.88
C ASP A 331 4.68 -19.41 -16.36
N GLU A 332 4.41 -18.22 -15.82
CA GLU A 332 5.11 -16.98 -16.20
C GLU A 332 6.52 -16.89 -15.60
N LEU A 333 6.75 -17.58 -14.49
CA LEU A 333 8.03 -17.57 -13.77
C LEU A 333 8.92 -18.69 -14.28
N THR A 334 10.07 -18.33 -14.85
CA THR A 334 11.08 -19.26 -15.35
C THR A 334 12.34 -19.15 -14.51
N GLU A 335 13.25 -20.13 -14.59
CA GLU A 335 14.53 -19.99 -13.90
C GLU A 335 15.35 -18.82 -14.46
N GLU A 336 15.17 -18.50 -15.74
CA GLU A 336 15.88 -17.44 -16.44
C GLU A 336 15.39 -16.05 -16.06
N ASN A 337 14.08 -15.87 -15.84
CA ASN A 337 13.51 -14.57 -15.47
C ASN A 337 13.40 -14.35 -13.95
N PHE A 338 13.63 -15.38 -13.13
CA PHE A 338 13.61 -15.25 -11.68
C PHE A 338 14.95 -14.76 -11.13
N SER A 339 14.92 -13.58 -10.51
CA SER A 339 16.09 -12.94 -9.91
C SER A 339 15.87 -12.60 -8.43
N ILE A 340 16.97 -12.53 -7.69
CA ILE A 340 17.01 -12.02 -6.32
C ILE A 340 18.06 -10.92 -6.23
N ASN A 341 17.78 -9.90 -5.42
CA ASN A 341 18.70 -8.81 -5.16
C ASN A 341 19.27 -8.94 -3.75
N PHE A 342 20.47 -8.40 -3.53
CA PHE A 342 21.06 -8.32 -2.20
C PHE A 342 21.25 -6.86 -1.83
N ILE A 343 20.84 -6.49 -0.62
CA ILE A 343 21.04 -5.15 -0.05
C ILE A 343 21.22 -5.29 1.45
N SER A 344 22.24 -4.66 2.04
CA SER A 344 22.46 -4.81 3.46
C SER A 344 21.51 -3.95 4.30
N LYS A 345 21.22 -4.37 5.53
CA LYS A 345 20.53 -3.51 6.51
C LYS A 345 21.30 -2.20 6.73
N GLN A 346 22.62 -2.29 6.84
CA GLN A 346 23.50 -1.13 6.95
C GLN A 346 23.25 -0.10 5.83
N THR A 347 23.20 -0.54 4.58
CA THR A 347 22.88 0.30 3.42
C THR A 347 21.49 0.94 3.54
N ILE A 348 20.48 0.15 3.95
CA ILE A 348 19.12 0.69 4.18
C ILE A 348 19.14 1.77 5.27
N ASP A 349 19.83 1.53 6.37
CA ASP A 349 19.92 2.46 7.51
C ASP A 349 20.68 3.75 7.13
N GLU A 350 21.83 3.62 6.47
CA GLU A 350 22.77 4.72 6.22
C GLU A 350 22.44 5.52 4.95
N ASP A 351 22.16 4.84 3.84
CA ASP A 351 22.00 5.48 2.52
C ASP A 351 20.54 5.80 2.21
N TYR A 352 19.60 5.12 2.88
CA TYR A 352 18.16 5.22 2.62
C TYR A 352 17.36 5.65 3.86
N ASN A 353 18.03 6.24 4.86
CA ASN A 353 17.44 6.77 6.10
C ASN A 353 16.63 5.73 6.90
N GLY A 354 16.99 4.45 6.82
CA GLY A 354 16.27 3.36 7.47
C GLY A 354 14.97 2.97 6.78
N GLU A 355 14.64 3.56 5.64
CA GLU A 355 13.41 3.29 4.90
C GLU A 355 13.70 2.61 3.58
N PHE A 356 13.37 1.32 3.49
CA PHE A 356 13.54 0.53 2.27
C PHE A 356 12.84 1.14 1.04
N MET A 357 11.74 1.87 1.25
CA MET A 357 11.00 2.53 0.16
C MET A 357 11.80 3.64 -0.52
N ASN A 358 12.83 4.22 0.14
CA ASN A 358 13.71 5.22 -0.47
C ASN A 358 14.63 4.64 -1.54
N LEU A 359 14.75 3.30 -1.67
CA LEU A 359 15.47 2.66 -2.76
C LEU A 359 14.84 2.92 -4.14
N PHE A 360 13.55 3.24 -4.17
CA PHE A 360 12.76 3.38 -5.41
C PHE A 360 12.33 4.82 -5.70
N ARG A 361 12.90 5.79 -4.98
CA ARG A 361 12.74 7.23 -5.25
C ARG A 361 13.94 7.72 -6.04
#